data_AF-A0A833G2A0-F1
#
_entry.id   AF-A0A833G2A0-F1
#
_cell.length_a   1.000
_cell.length_b   1.000
_cell.length_c   1.000
_cell.angle_alpha   90.00
_cell.angle_beta   90.00
_cell.angle_gamma   90.00
#
_symmetry.space_group_name_H-M   'P 1'
#
loop_
_entity.id
_entity.type
_entity.pdbx_description
1 polymer ?
#
loop_
_entity_poly.entity_id
_entity_poly.type
_entity_poly.pdbx_seq_one_letter_code
_entity_poly.pdbx_strand_id
1 'polypeptide(L)'
;FSPAEPSARHVIIITQVGNQTIGLLVDAVSDILTVNSGSIQATPNVASELARAFMKGVIAMEGRMISLIALDSVLTQSQAGQGLPN
;
A
#
# COMPACT_ATOMS: atom_id res chain seq x y z
N PHE A 1 10.71 4.70 -8.89
CA PHE A 1 10.85 5.15 -7.49
C PHE A 1 12.23 4.73 -7.02
N SER A 2 13.06 5.66 -6.54
CA SER A 2 14.32 5.28 -5.89
C SER A 2 14.02 4.55 -4.58
N PRO A 3 14.83 3.56 -4.16
CA PRO A 3 14.65 2.92 -2.87
C PRO A 3 14.63 3.97 -1.75
N ALA A 4 13.66 3.87 -0.84
CA ALA A 4 13.62 4.75 0.32
C ALA A 4 14.78 4.38 1.27
N GLU A 5 15.59 5.37 1.67
CA GLU A 5 16.62 5.19 2.70
C GLU A 5 15.98 5.30 4.10
N PRO A 6 16.05 4.25 4.93
CA PRO A 6 15.50 4.29 6.28
C PRO A 6 16.18 5.40 7.10
N SER A 7 15.37 6.18 7.81
CA SER A 7 15.84 7.16 8.80
C SER A 7 14.91 7.18 10.00
N ALA A 8 15.33 7.79 11.11
CA ALA A 8 14.61 7.77 12.39
C ALA A 8 13.16 8.33 12.35
N ARG A 9 12.77 9.02 11.29
CA ARG A 9 11.41 9.52 11.05
C ARG A 9 10.47 8.48 10.43
N HIS A 10 11.01 7.46 9.77
CA HIS A 10 10.19 6.47 9.10
C HIS A 10 9.58 5.51 10.11
N VAL A 11 8.40 5.03 9.78
CA VAL A 11 7.66 4.05 10.57
C VAL A 11 7.58 2.75 9.77
N ILE A 12 7.56 1.61 10.46
CA ILE A 12 7.31 0.31 9.84
C ILE A 12 5.90 -0.15 10.22
N ILE A 13 5.03 -0.30 9.23
CA ILE A 13 3.70 -0.91 9.43
C ILE A 13 3.86 -2.43 9.31
N ILE A 14 3.57 -3.15 10.40
CA ILE A 14 3.61 -4.61 10.42
C ILE A 14 2.24 -5.16 10.02
N THR A 15 2.22 -6.04 9.04
CA THR A 15 1.00 -6.66 8.48
C THR A 15 1.23 -8.16 8.26
N GLN A 16 0.14 -8.93 8.26
CA GLN A 16 0.16 -10.34 7.94
C GLN A 16 -0.69 -10.60 6.69
N VAL A 17 -0.09 -11.27 5.71
CA VAL A 17 -0.79 -11.69 4.48
C VAL A 17 -0.57 -13.19 4.30
N GLY A 18 -1.66 -13.95 4.35
CA GLY A 18 -1.60 -15.40 4.50
C GLY A 18 -0.78 -15.78 5.74
N ASN A 19 0.27 -16.57 5.55
CA ASN A 19 1.17 -17.03 6.62
C ASN A 19 2.44 -16.18 6.76
N GLN A 20 2.58 -15.09 6.01
CA GLN A 20 3.79 -14.26 6.00
C GLN A 20 3.56 -12.96 6.78
N THR A 21 4.51 -12.60 7.64
CA THR A 21 4.57 -11.29 8.30
C THR A 21 5.46 -10.36 7.49
N ILE A 22 4.95 -9.18 7.13
CA ILE A 22 5.66 -8.18 6.32
C ILE A 22 5.68 -6.84 7.04
N GLY A 23 6.81 -6.13 6.93
CA GLY A 23 6.94 -4.73 7.31
C GLY A 23 6.92 -3.81 6.09
N LEU A 24 6.09 -2.77 6.13
CA LEU A 24 6.03 -1.72 5.12
C LEU A 24 6.72 -0.47 5.68
N LEU A 25 7.80 -0.03 5.03
CA LEU A 25 8.45 1.23 5.36
C LEU A 25 7.60 2.40 4.84
N VAL A 26 7.22 3.32 5.71
CA VAL A 26 6.43 4.50 5.37
C VAL A 26 7.03 5.76 5.98
N ASP A 27 6.75 6.90 5.37
CA ASP A 27 7.23 8.20 5.85
C ASP A 27 6.63 8.57 7.21
N ALA A 28 5.32 8.33 7.39
CA ALA A 28 4.59 8.61 8.62
C ALA A 28 3.25 7.84 8.66
N VAL A 29 2.65 7.76 9.83
CA VAL A 29 1.26 7.33 10.02
C VAL A 29 0.47 8.54 10.49
N SER A 30 -0.59 8.89 9.75
CA SER A 30 -1.38 10.08 10.06
C SER A 30 -2.51 9.80 11.05
N ASP A 31 -3.54 9.06 10.62
CA ASP A 31 -4.78 8.86 11.37
C ASP A 31 -5.41 7.49 11.06
N ILE A 32 -6.37 7.08 11.90
CA ILE A 32 -7.23 5.92 11.66
C ILE A 32 -8.60 6.42 11.19
N LEU A 33 -9.04 5.97 10.02
CA LEU A 33 -10.28 6.42 9.39
C LEU A 33 -11.28 5.28 9.27
N THR A 34 -12.54 5.54 9.61
CA THR A 34 -13.66 4.63 9.34
C THR A 34 -14.26 4.96 7.98
N VAL A 35 -14.28 3.99 7.07
CA VAL A 35 -14.72 4.17 5.69
C VAL A 35 -15.90 3.27 5.39
N ASN A 36 -16.92 3.81 4.72
CA ASN A 36 -18.03 3.03 4.21
C ASN A 36 -17.64 2.40 2.86
N SER A 37 -17.93 1.11 2.66
CA SER A 37 -17.68 0.42 1.39
C SER A 37 -18.27 1.15 0.17
N GLY A 38 -19.41 1.82 0.32
CA GLY A 38 -20.07 2.59 -0.74
C GLY A 38 -19.36 3.88 -1.13
N SER A 39 -18.39 4.38 -0.33
CA SER A 39 -17.58 5.55 -0.68
C SER A 39 -16.30 5.18 -1.45
N ILE A 40 -16.01 3.89 -1.62
CA ILE A 40 -14.86 3.42 -2.38
C ILE A 40 -15.20 3.56 -3.87
N GLN A 41 -14.40 4.35 -4.58
CA GLN A 41 -14.54 4.58 -6.01
C GLN A 41 -13.47 3.80 -6.78
N ALA A 42 -13.77 3.52 -8.05
CA ALA A 42 -12.81 2.89 -8.94
C ALA A 42 -11.56 3.78 -9.12
N THR A 43 -10.41 3.13 -9.24
CA THR A 43 -9.15 3.81 -9.58
C THR A 43 -9.31 4.64 -10.86
N PRO A 44 -8.96 5.94 -10.87
CA PRO A 44 -9.09 6.79 -12.05
C PRO A 44 -8.33 6.24 -13.26
N ASN A 45 -8.89 6.43 -14.47
CA ASN A 45 -8.28 5.95 -15.72
C ASN A 45 -6.91 6.57 -16.05
N VAL A 46 -6.59 7.70 -15.41
CA VAL A 46 -5.28 8.39 -15.54
C VAL A 46 -4.19 7.74 -14.68
N ALA A 47 -4.52 6.75 -13.84
CA ALA A 47 -3.55 6.04 -13.04
C ALA A 47 -2.69 5.11 -13.91
N SER A 48 -1.39 4.99 -13.59
CA SER A 48 -0.52 4.05 -14.29
C SER A 48 -1.00 2.61 -14.10
N GLU A 49 -0.61 1.72 -15.02
CA GLU A 49 -0.94 0.31 -14.95
C GLU A 49 -0.41 -0.35 -13.66
N LEU A 50 0.77 0.09 -13.20
CA LEU A 50 1.34 -0.30 -11.91
C LEU A 50 0.46 0.13 -10.73
N ALA A 51 -0.04 1.37 -10.75
CA ALA A 51 -0.94 1.87 -9.72
C ALA A 51 -2.26 1.08 -9.72
N ARG A 52 -2.79 0.73 -10.90
CA ARG A 52 -4.00 -0.11 -11.01
C ARG A 52 -3.77 -1.53 -10.49
N ALA A 53 -2.57 -2.09 -10.63
CA ALA A 53 -2.24 -3.43 -10.12
C ALA A 53 -2.22 -3.51 -8.58
N PHE A 54 -1.91 -2.39 -7.91
CA PHE A 54 -1.76 -2.35 -6.45
C PHE A 54 -2.88 -1.62 -5.71
N MET A 55 -3.83 -1.00 -6.40
CA MET A 55 -4.95 -0.29 -5.76
C MET A 55 -6.26 -1.08 -5.88
N LYS A 56 -6.95 -1.27 -4.74
CA LYS A 56 -8.34 -1.75 -4.71
C LYS A 56 -9.34 -0.65 -5.09
N GLY A 57 -8.97 0.61 -4.87
CA GLY A 57 -9.80 1.78 -5.20
C GLY A 57 -9.27 3.06 -4.57
N VAL A 58 -10.06 4.12 -4.66
CA VAL A 58 -9.77 5.42 -4.05
C VAL A 58 -10.97 5.90 -3.23
N ILE A 59 -10.69 6.62 -2.16
CA ILE A 59 -11.70 7.19 -1.26
C ILE A 59 -11.49 8.71 -1.25
N ALA A 60 -12.52 9.46 -1.61
CA ALA A 60 -12.53 10.91 -1.48
C ALA A 60 -13.20 11.28 -0.16
N MET A 61 -12.43 11.86 0.77
CA MET A 61 -12.92 12.22 2.10
C MET A 61 -12.25 13.52 2.57
N GLU A 62 -13.05 14.48 3.05
CA GLU A 62 -12.55 15.75 3.58
C GLU A 62 -11.63 16.53 2.60
N GLY A 63 -11.94 16.48 1.31
CA GLY A 63 -11.10 17.10 0.28
C GLY A 63 -9.75 16.41 0.04
N ARG A 64 -9.50 15.25 0.67
CA ARG A 64 -8.33 14.40 0.46
C ARG A 64 -8.70 13.19 -0.40
N MET A 65 -7.74 12.74 -1.21
CA MET A 65 -7.81 11.49 -1.96
C MET A 65 -6.96 10.44 -1.24
N ILE A 66 -7.58 9.34 -0.85
CA ILE A 66 -6.94 8.26 -0.09
C ILE A 66 -6.96 7.01 -0.96
N SER A 67 -5.77 6.48 -1.29
CA SER A 67 -5.65 5.25 -2.06
C SER A 67 -5.81 4.03 -1.16
N LEU A 68 -6.69 3.10 -1.55
CA LEU A 68 -6.85 1.81 -0.88
C LEU A 68 -5.94 0.78 -1.54
N ILE A 69 -4.92 0.32 -0.82
CA ILE A 69 -3.89 -0.59 -1.36
C ILE A 69 -4.32 -2.07 -1.24
N ALA A 70 -4.09 -2.83 -2.31
CA ALA A 70 -4.20 -4.28 -2.37
C ALA A 70 -2.90 -4.94 -1.93
N LEU A 71 -2.76 -5.21 -0.62
CA LEU A 71 -1.54 -5.80 -0.07
C LEU A 71 -1.17 -7.14 -0.72
N ASP A 72 -2.16 -7.98 -1.03
CA ASP A 72 -1.94 -9.28 -1.69
C ASP A 72 -1.20 -9.14 -3.04
N SER A 73 -1.59 -8.13 -3.84
CA SER A 73 -0.97 -7.83 -5.13
C SER A 73 0.45 -7.29 -4.98
N VAL A 74 0.67 -6.42 -3.98
CA VAL A 74 1.99 -5.81 -3.70
C VAL A 74 3.02 -6.90 -3.41
N LEU A 75 2.64 -7.87 -2.58
CA LEU A 75 3.53 -8.91 -2.10
C LEU A 75 3.82 -9.99 -3.15
N THR A 76 2.87 -10.25 -4.02
CA THR A 76 3.05 -11.21 -5.12
C THR A 76 4.10 -10.71 -6.11
N GLN A 77 4.15 -9.39 -6.37
CA GLN A 77 5.17 -8.81 -7.25
C GLN A 77 6.53 -8.61 -6.57
N SER A 78 6.57 -8.38 -5.24
CA SER A 78 7.84 -8.22 -4.52
C SER A 78 8.57 -9.55 -4.25
N GLN A 79 7.84 -10.68 -4.17
CA GLN A 79 8.43 -12.01 -3.99
C GLN A 79 9.27 -12.48 -5.20
N ALA A 80 9.07 -11.91 -6.38
CA ALA A 80 9.89 -12.21 -7.57
C ALA A 80 11.37 -11.78 -7.43
N GLY A 81 11.76 -11.10 -6.34
CA GLY A 81 13.12 -10.58 -6.12
C GLY A 81 13.86 -11.06 -4.87
N GLN A 82 13.28 -11.91 -4.01
CA GLN A 82 13.95 -12.35 -2.77
C GLN A 82 13.75 -13.84 -2.49
N GLY A 83 14.39 -14.66 -3.32
CA GLY A 83 14.92 -15.95 -2.89
C GLY A 83 16.42 -15.79 -2.63
N LEU A 84 16.81 -15.47 -1.40
CA LEU A 84 18.17 -15.71 -0.94
C LEU A 84 18.14 -17.01 -0.12
N PRO A 85 18.78 -18.09 -0.62
CA PRO A 85 18.91 -19.32 0.16
C PRO A 85 19.94 -19.13 1.27
N ASN A 86 19.50 -19.22 2.53
CA ASN A 86 20.04 -20.11 3.57
C ASN A 86 19.37 -19.83 4.92
#